data_AF-A0A250KQJ1-F1
#
_entry.id   AF-A0A250KQJ1-F1
#
_cell.length_a   1.000
_cell.length_b   1.000
_cell.length_c   1.000
_cell.angle_alpha   90.00
_cell.angle_beta   90.00
_cell.angle_gamma   90.00
#
_symmetry.space_group_name_H-M   'P 1'
#
loop_
_entity.id
_entity.type
_entity.pdbx_description
1 polymer ?
#
loop_
_entity_poly.entity_id
_entity_poly.type
_entity_poly.pdbx_seq_one_letter_code
_entity_poly.pdbx_strand_id
1 'polypeptide(L)'
;MHAALLDNHKGQRKAGKMDEIIRLVGPSRAVEIFGIRLVGINAENGKKLLMTVLLIAMIFLLRWAIRQGSKFLFRRRPDEQTEFWARQTIQLITAFLLLLGLASIWFNDPARLATALGLVTAGLAFALQRVVTAAAGYFVILRGKTFHVGDRIVMGGVRGDVVALGFMQTTIMEMGQPPSVQAADPAMWVRSREYTGRLVTVSNARIFDEPVYNYTRDFPYIWEELSLPIPYRADRERAERIVMEAALRHTITTNMLGQEALEEMQRRYFLKPTEIGPRVYYRLTDNWLELTVRFIVRDRGIREAKNALSRDILQGFEQAGIELASATFEIVGVPPLRIEKESRIQPAGASDHT
;
A
#
# COMPACT_ATOMS: atom_id res chain seq x y z
N MET A 1 -63.49 -26.74 -83.00
CA MET A 1 -63.87 -27.13 -81.62
C MET A 1 -62.92 -28.21 -81.15
N HIS A 2 -62.52 -28.17 -79.89
CA HIS A 2 -61.63 -29.12 -79.20
C HIS A 2 -60.10 -28.95 -79.36
N ALA A 3 -59.63 -27.73 -79.10
CA ALA A 3 -58.31 -27.48 -78.52
C ALA A 3 -58.52 -26.96 -77.09
N ALA A 4 -58.81 -27.85 -76.13
CA ALA A 4 -58.94 -27.50 -74.70
C ALA A 4 -59.07 -28.74 -73.78
N LEU A 5 -58.12 -29.68 -73.78
CA LEU A 5 -58.13 -30.78 -72.79
C LEU A 5 -56.73 -31.32 -72.41
N LEU A 6 -55.71 -30.45 -72.28
CA LEU A 6 -54.38 -30.90 -71.82
C LEU A 6 -53.67 -29.95 -70.84
N ASP A 7 -54.41 -29.14 -70.07
CA ASP A 7 -53.77 -28.23 -69.11
C ASP A 7 -54.48 -28.12 -67.75
N ASN A 8 -54.76 -29.25 -67.11
CA ASN A 8 -55.32 -29.24 -65.74
C ASN A 8 -54.67 -30.21 -64.74
N HIS A 9 -53.52 -30.82 -65.07
CA HIS A 9 -52.81 -31.73 -64.13
C HIS A 9 -51.50 -31.18 -63.54
N LYS A 10 -51.06 -29.96 -63.93
CA LYS A 10 -49.85 -29.33 -63.35
C LYS A 10 -50.14 -28.38 -62.17
N GLY A 11 -51.38 -27.92 -61.98
CA GLY A 11 -51.73 -26.96 -60.94
C GLY A 11 -51.88 -27.54 -59.52
N GLN A 12 -52.36 -28.78 -59.37
CA GLN A 12 -52.67 -29.34 -58.05
C GLN A 12 -51.52 -30.11 -57.37
N ARG A 13 -50.45 -30.49 -58.08
CA ARG A 13 -49.27 -31.12 -57.46
C ARG A 13 -48.28 -30.14 -56.81
N LYS A 14 -48.44 -28.83 -57.03
CA LYS A 14 -47.55 -27.81 -56.46
C LYS A 14 -48.02 -27.28 -55.09
N ALA A 15 -49.32 -27.28 -54.83
CA ALA A 15 -49.88 -26.83 -53.55
C ALA A 15 -49.62 -27.84 -52.41
N GLY A 16 -49.77 -29.15 -52.66
CA GLY A 16 -49.52 -30.20 -51.65
C GLY A 16 -48.05 -30.43 -51.29
N LYS A 17 -47.10 -29.90 -52.08
CA LYS A 17 -45.65 -30.08 -51.86
C LYS A 17 -45.01 -28.97 -51.03
N MET A 18 -45.72 -27.85 -50.78
CA MET A 18 -45.25 -26.76 -49.92
C MET A 18 -45.74 -26.90 -48.47
N ASP A 19 -46.93 -27.48 -48.25
CA ASP A 19 -47.46 -27.81 -46.91
C ASP A 19 -46.78 -29.04 -46.26
N GLU A 20 -45.93 -29.75 -47.01
CA GLU A 20 -45.13 -30.89 -46.53
C GLU A 20 -43.76 -30.44 -45.98
N ILE A 21 -43.38 -29.17 -46.16
CA ILE A 21 -42.03 -28.67 -45.82
C ILE A 21 -41.96 -28.14 -44.38
N ILE A 22 -43.08 -27.64 -43.83
CA ILE A 22 -43.13 -27.04 -42.49
C ILE A 22 -44.42 -27.49 -41.79
N ARG A 23 -44.30 -28.36 -40.78
CA ARG A 23 -45.43 -28.73 -39.91
C ARG A 23 -45.15 -28.34 -38.46
N LEU A 24 -46.13 -27.68 -37.84
CA LEU A 24 -46.13 -27.33 -36.41
C LEU A 24 -46.87 -28.44 -35.66
N VAL A 25 -46.15 -29.27 -34.91
CA VAL A 25 -46.74 -30.43 -34.21
C VAL A 25 -46.49 -30.34 -32.71
N GLY A 26 -47.53 -30.64 -31.91
CA GLY A 26 -47.46 -30.75 -30.45
C GLY A 26 -47.67 -29.44 -29.67
N PRO A 27 -47.84 -29.53 -28.34
CA PRO A 27 -48.18 -28.39 -27.47
C PRO A 27 -47.10 -27.30 -27.42
N SER A 28 -45.87 -27.60 -27.87
CA SER A 28 -44.73 -26.68 -27.92
C SER A 28 -44.42 -26.12 -29.32
N ARG A 29 -45.21 -26.45 -30.36
CA ARG A 29 -45.06 -25.96 -31.74
C ARG A 29 -43.60 -25.96 -32.24
N ALA A 30 -42.96 -27.13 -32.17
CA ALA A 30 -41.63 -27.34 -32.74
C ALA A 30 -41.72 -27.40 -34.28
N VAL A 31 -40.75 -26.79 -34.97
CA VAL A 31 -40.69 -26.78 -36.43
C VAL A 31 -39.94 -28.02 -36.90
N GLU A 32 -40.64 -28.96 -37.55
CA GLU A 32 -40.02 -30.07 -38.27
C GLU A 32 -39.80 -29.65 -39.73
N ILE A 33 -38.55 -29.78 -40.20
CA ILE A 33 -38.17 -29.62 -41.61
C ILE A 33 -37.56 -30.96 -42.06
N PHE A 34 -38.12 -31.59 -43.09
CA PHE A 34 -37.68 -32.89 -43.62
C PHE A 34 -37.55 -34.01 -42.56
N GLY A 35 -38.45 -34.08 -41.58
CA GLY A 35 -38.48 -35.16 -40.58
C GLY A 35 -37.38 -35.08 -39.50
N ILE A 36 -36.60 -33.99 -39.46
CA ILE A 36 -35.59 -33.74 -38.42
C ILE A 36 -36.14 -32.63 -37.50
N ARG A 37 -36.24 -32.94 -36.20
CA ARG A 37 -36.58 -31.95 -35.18
C ARG A 37 -35.40 -31.00 -34.99
N LEU A 38 -35.54 -29.76 -35.47
CA LEU A 38 -34.56 -28.71 -35.25
C LEU A 38 -34.60 -28.29 -33.78
N VAL A 39 -33.71 -28.86 -32.98
CA VAL A 39 -33.53 -28.50 -31.58
C VAL A 39 -33.16 -27.02 -31.48
N GLY A 40 -34.06 -26.21 -30.91
CA GLY A 40 -33.84 -24.77 -30.71
C GLY A 40 -34.69 -23.84 -31.60
N ILE A 41 -35.37 -24.34 -32.63
CA ILE A 41 -36.32 -23.53 -33.43
C ILE A 41 -37.75 -23.90 -33.02
N ASN A 42 -38.16 -23.38 -31.87
CA ASN A 42 -39.54 -23.45 -31.37
C ASN A 42 -40.18 -22.06 -31.44
N ALA A 43 -41.51 -22.00 -31.53
CA ALA A 43 -42.26 -20.73 -31.47
C ALA A 43 -41.91 -19.89 -30.23
N GLU A 44 -41.57 -20.56 -29.13
CA GLU A 44 -41.09 -19.93 -27.90
C GLU A 44 -39.75 -19.20 -28.07
N ASN A 45 -38.77 -19.83 -28.74
CA ASN A 45 -37.47 -19.20 -29.02
C ASN A 45 -37.60 -18.08 -30.06
N GLY A 46 -38.52 -18.20 -31.01
CA GLY A 46 -38.87 -17.10 -31.92
C GLY A 46 -39.41 -15.86 -31.18
N LYS A 47 -40.29 -16.06 -30.19
CA LYS A 47 -40.79 -14.97 -29.33
C LYS A 47 -39.67 -14.34 -28.51
N LYS A 48 -38.75 -15.14 -27.95
CA LYS A 48 -37.56 -14.64 -27.23
C LYS A 48 -36.62 -13.84 -28.11
N LEU A 49 -36.38 -14.28 -29.35
CA LEU A 49 -35.58 -13.54 -30.32
C LEU A 49 -36.21 -12.19 -30.65
N LEU A 50 -37.52 -12.16 -30.90
CA LEU A 50 -38.25 -10.91 -31.15
C LEU A 50 -38.19 -9.97 -29.93
N MET A 51 -38.39 -10.49 -28.72
CA MET A 51 -38.22 -9.71 -27.49
C MET A 51 -36.79 -9.21 -27.30
N THR A 52 -35.77 -9.99 -27.67
CA THR A 52 -34.37 -9.58 -27.61
C THR A 52 -34.09 -8.42 -28.56
N VAL A 53 -34.59 -8.49 -29.80
CA VAL A 53 -34.45 -7.41 -30.79
C VAL A 53 -35.17 -6.14 -30.31
N LEU A 54 -36.37 -6.28 -29.77
CA LEU A 54 -37.14 -5.14 -29.24
C LEU A 54 -36.45 -4.50 -28.03
N LEU A 55 -35.94 -5.32 -27.10
CA LEU A 55 -35.17 -4.85 -25.95
C LEU A 55 -33.91 -4.10 -26.38
N ILE A 56 -33.13 -4.65 -27.33
CA ILE A 56 -31.94 -3.99 -27.87
C ILE A 56 -32.34 -2.65 -28.48
N ALA A 57 -33.36 -2.63 -29.34
CA ALA A 57 -33.85 -1.39 -29.95
C ALA A 57 -34.27 -0.35 -28.90
N MET A 58 -34.99 -0.77 -27.85
CA MET A 58 -35.43 0.09 -26.76
C MET A 58 -34.26 0.66 -25.94
N ILE A 59 -33.26 -0.17 -25.59
CA ILE A 59 -32.10 0.28 -24.83
C ILE A 59 -31.23 1.23 -25.65
N PHE A 60 -31.04 0.96 -26.95
CA PHE A 60 -30.31 1.87 -27.83
C PHE A 60 -31.04 3.19 -28.04
N LEU A 61 -32.38 3.16 -28.12
CA LEU A 61 -33.22 4.36 -28.19
C LEU A 61 -33.13 5.17 -26.89
N LEU A 62 -33.17 4.51 -25.73
CA LEU A 62 -32.97 5.15 -24.43
C LEU A 62 -31.57 5.76 -24.32
N ARG A 63 -30.52 5.04 -24.72
CA ARG A 63 -29.14 5.54 -24.78
C ARG A 63 -29.02 6.76 -25.70
N TRP A 64 -29.74 6.76 -26.83
CA TRP A 64 -29.78 7.90 -27.74
C TRP A 64 -30.49 9.09 -27.09
N ALA A 65 -31.67 8.88 -26.50
CA ALA A 65 -32.44 9.91 -25.81
C ALA A 65 -31.66 10.55 -24.66
N ILE A 66 -31.02 9.74 -23.81
CA ILE A 66 -30.16 10.22 -22.70
C ILE A 66 -28.99 11.04 -23.24
N ARG A 67 -28.33 10.61 -24.32
CA ARG A 67 -27.22 11.36 -24.94
C ARG A 67 -27.66 12.68 -25.56
N GLN A 68 -28.86 12.74 -26.14
CA GLN A 68 -29.41 13.99 -26.67
C GLN A 68 -29.85 14.92 -25.53
N GLY A 69 -30.47 14.37 -24.49
CA GLY A 69 -30.86 15.11 -23.28
C GLY A 69 -29.65 15.70 -22.54
N SER A 70 -28.56 14.95 -22.41
CA SER A 70 -27.33 15.47 -21.81
C SER A 70 -26.74 16.62 -22.64
N LYS A 71 -26.71 16.50 -23.97
CA LYS A 71 -26.26 17.59 -24.85
C LYS A 71 -27.13 18.84 -24.77
N PHE A 72 -28.44 18.68 -24.54
CA PHE A 72 -29.38 19.79 -24.40
C PHE A 72 -29.20 20.51 -23.05
N LEU A 73 -29.01 19.77 -21.97
CA LEU A 73 -28.89 20.31 -20.60
C LEU A 73 -27.52 20.98 -20.34
N PHE A 74 -26.43 20.47 -20.96
CA PHE A 74 -25.06 20.98 -20.79
C PHE A 74 -24.64 22.04 -21.83
N ARG A 75 -25.58 22.78 -22.44
CA ARG A 75 -25.30 23.83 -23.45
C ARG A 75 -24.41 25.01 -22.98
N ARG A 76 -23.99 25.07 -21.71
CA ARG A 76 -23.34 26.27 -21.12
C ARG A 76 -21.89 26.15 -20.66
N ARG A 77 -21.18 25.04 -20.94
CA ARG A 77 -19.71 24.89 -21.05
C ARG A 77 -19.38 23.41 -20.81
N PRO A 78 -18.92 22.65 -21.81
CA PRO A 78 -18.49 21.29 -21.56
C PRO A 78 -17.10 21.34 -20.93
N ASP A 79 -17.02 20.95 -19.66
CA ASP A 79 -15.78 20.45 -19.12
C ASP A 79 -15.51 19.09 -19.78
N GLU A 80 -14.39 18.96 -20.51
CA GLU A 80 -14.06 17.76 -21.30
C GLU A 80 -14.03 16.50 -20.44
N GLN A 81 -13.67 16.64 -19.15
CA GLN A 81 -13.70 15.54 -18.19
C GLN A 81 -15.12 15.08 -17.90
N THR A 82 -16.05 16.00 -17.68
CA THR A 82 -17.46 15.67 -17.40
C THR A 82 -18.11 14.93 -18.57
N GLU A 83 -17.83 15.34 -19.81
CA GLU A 83 -18.34 14.65 -21.01
C GLU A 83 -17.72 13.25 -21.19
N PHE A 84 -16.45 13.08 -20.85
CA PHE A 84 -15.78 11.78 -20.86
C PHE A 84 -16.40 10.83 -19.84
N TRP A 85 -16.52 11.26 -18.57
CA TRP A 85 -17.10 10.45 -17.50
C TRP A 85 -18.58 10.13 -17.76
N ALA A 86 -19.37 11.07 -18.27
CA ALA A 86 -20.77 10.83 -18.64
C ALA A 86 -20.89 9.77 -19.75
N ARG A 87 -20.07 9.87 -20.81
CA ARG A 87 -20.06 8.85 -21.89
C ARG A 87 -19.68 7.48 -21.36
N GLN A 88 -18.63 7.39 -20.54
CA GLN A 88 -18.17 6.13 -19.96
C GLN A 88 -19.24 5.51 -19.06
N THR A 89 -19.91 6.33 -18.24
CA THR A 89 -20.99 5.89 -17.35
C THR A 89 -22.19 5.39 -18.14
N ILE A 90 -22.64 6.15 -19.16
CA ILE A 90 -23.74 5.73 -20.04
C ILE A 90 -23.40 4.42 -20.74
N GLN A 91 -22.17 4.25 -21.22
CA GLN A 91 -21.73 3.01 -21.87
C GLN A 91 -21.77 1.82 -20.90
N LEU A 92 -21.24 1.99 -19.69
CA LEU A 92 -21.21 0.95 -18.66
C LEU A 92 -22.63 0.55 -18.24
N ILE A 93 -23.50 1.52 -17.95
CA ILE A 93 -24.91 1.27 -17.61
C ILE A 93 -25.64 0.59 -18.77
N THR A 94 -25.43 1.03 -20.01
CA THR A 94 -26.05 0.41 -21.19
C THR A 94 -25.61 -1.06 -21.32
N ALA A 95 -24.32 -1.34 -21.19
CA ALA A 95 -23.80 -2.71 -21.26
C ALA A 95 -24.38 -3.58 -20.15
N PHE A 96 -24.48 -3.06 -18.93
CA PHE A 96 -25.07 -3.74 -17.79
C PHE A 96 -26.56 -4.06 -17.98
N LEU A 97 -27.36 -3.07 -18.44
CA LEU A 97 -28.78 -3.27 -18.71
C LEU A 97 -29.03 -4.26 -19.86
N LEU A 98 -28.19 -4.22 -20.91
CA LEU A 98 -28.24 -5.21 -21.98
C LEU A 98 -27.96 -6.61 -21.46
N LEU A 99 -26.90 -6.79 -20.66
CA LEU A 99 -26.57 -8.07 -20.04
C LEU A 99 -27.72 -8.61 -19.18
N LEU A 100 -28.27 -7.78 -18.29
CA LEU A 100 -29.40 -8.15 -17.45
C LEU A 100 -30.66 -8.49 -18.26
N GLY A 101 -30.98 -7.68 -19.26
CA GLY A 101 -32.15 -7.89 -20.09
C GLY A 101 -32.03 -9.13 -20.98
N LEU A 102 -30.86 -9.38 -21.57
CA LEU A 102 -30.59 -10.64 -22.30
C LEU A 102 -30.70 -11.84 -21.35
N ALA A 103 -30.11 -11.75 -20.16
CA ALA A 103 -30.24 -12.81 -19.17
C ALA A 103 -31.72 -13.06 -18.79
N SER A 104 -32.52 -12.00 -18.60
CA SER A 104 -33.94 -12.14 -18.28
C SER A 104 -34.78 -12.78 -19.39
N ILE A 105 -34.44 -12.57 -20.67
CA ILE A 105 -35.20 -13.13 -21.81
C ILE A 105 -34.83 -14.59 -22.06
N TRP A 106 -33.55 -14.93 -21.90
CA TRP A 106 -33.03 -16.24 -22.25
C TRP A 106 -33.17 -17.26 -21.10
N PHE A 107 -33.12 -16.81 -19.85
CA PHE A 107 -33.31 -17.66 -18.69
C PHE A 107 -34.78 -17.70 -18.26
N ASN A 108 -35.48 -18.76 -18.65
CA ASN A 108 -36.87 -19.02 -18.24
C ASN A 108 -37.01 -19.52 -16.79
N ASP A 109 -35.92 -19.99 -16.19
CA ASP A 109 -35.90 -20.60 -14.87
C ASP A 109 -35.19 -19.66 -13.88
N PRO A 110 -35.95 -18.98 -13.00
CA PRO A 110 -35.37 -18.08 -12.01
C PRO A 110 -34.34 -18.75 -11.10
N ALA A 111 -34.46 -20.07 -10.83
CA ALA A 111 -33.53 -20.79 -9.97
C ALA A 111 -32.15 -20.98 -10.63
N ARG A 112 -32.12 -21.27 -11.94
CA ARG A 112 -30.85 -21.36 -12.70
C ARG A 112 -30.16 -20.00 -12.81
N LEU A 113 -30.94 -18.94 -13.04
CA LEU A 113 -30.43 -17.57 -13.06
C LEU A 113 -29.85 -17.20 -11.68
N ALA A 114 -30.57 -17.50 -10.60
CA ALA A 114 -30.11 -17.25 -9.23
C ALA A 114 -28.82 -18.01 -8.90
N THR A 115 -28.70 -19.26 -9.35
CA THR A 115 -27.49 -20.09 -9.15
C THR A 115 -26.30 -19.50 -9.92
N ALA A 116 -26.49 -19.13 -11.19
CA ALA A 116 -25.43 -18.52 -11.99
C ALA A 116 -25.00 -17.15 -11.44
N LEU A 117 -25.95 -16.30 -11.06
CA LEU A 117 -25.68 -15.02 -10.42
C LEU A 117 -24.99 -15.19 -9.07
N GLY A 118 -25.37 -16.19 -8.27
CA GLY A 118 -24.71 -16.52 -7.02
C GLY A 118 -23.24 -16.87 -7.22
N LEU A 119 -22.93 -17.70 -8.21
CA LEU A 119 -21.55 -18.08 -8.54
C LEU A 119 -20.72 -16.87 -9.05
N VAL A 120 -21.28 -16.07 -9.95
CA VAL A 120 -20.62 -14.85 -10.45
C VAL A 120 -20.39 -13.84 -9.32
N THR A 121 -21.38 -13.65 -8.44
CA THR A 121 -21.28 -12.74 -7.30
C THR A 121 -20.23 -13.21 -6.31
N ALA A 122 -20.15 -14.52 -6.02
CA ALA A 122 -19.11 -15.08 -5.18
C ALA A 122 -17.72 -14.84 -5.78
N GLY A 123 -17.53 -15.11 -7.07
CA GLY A 123 -16.27 -14.84 -7.77
C GLY A 123 -15.88 -13.35 -7.74
N LEU A 124 -16.87 -12.46 -7.95
CA LEU A 124 -16.67 -11.01 -7.88
C LEU A 124 -16.34 -10.55 -6.46
N ALA A 125 -16.99 -11.10 -5.44
CA ALA A 125 -16.72 -10.78 -4.04
C ALA A 125 -15.28 -11.16 -3.65
N PHE A 126 -14.81 -12.34 -4.07
CA PHE A 126 -13.41 -12.75 -3.90
C PHE A 126 -12.45 -11.81 -4.65
N ALA A 127 -12.75 -11.46 -5.89
CA ALA A 127 -11.90 -10.56 -6.68
C ALA A 127 -11.83 -9.13 -6.10
N LEU A 128 -12.95 -8.61 -5.59
CA LEU A 128 -13.06 -7.26 -5.04
C LEU A 128 -12.72 -7.17 -3.56
N GLN A 129 -12.38 -8.28 -2.90
CA GLN A 129 -12.14 -8.34 -1.47
C GLN A 129 -11.23 -7.19 -1.00
N ARG A 130 -10.07 -6.98 -1.64
CA ARG A 130 -9.11 -5.92 -1.26
C ARG A 130 -9.68 -4.51 -1.41
N VAL A 131 -10.51 -4.26 -2.42
CA VAL A 131 -11.14 -2.95 -2.65
C VAL A 131 -12.16 -2.67 -1.54
N VAL A 132 -12.98 -3.67 -1.21
CA VAL A 132 -13.95 -3.57 -0.12
C VAL A 132 -13.24 -3.39 1.22
N THR A 133 -12.16 -4.13 1.48
CA THR A 133 -11.35 -3.99 2.70
C THR A 133 -10.72 -2.59 2.79
N ALA A 134 -10.22 -2.03 1.69
CA ALA A 134 -9.67 -0.68 1.67
C ALA A 134 -10.76 0.39 1.97
N ALA A 135 -11.95 0.22 1.40
CA ALA A 135 -13.10 1.09 1.70
C ALA A 135 -13.51 1.01 3.17
N ALA A 136 -13.62 -0.20 3.72
CA ALA A 136 -13.90 -0.41 5.14
C ALA A 136 -12.81 0.22 6.01
N GLY A 137 -11.55 0.10 5.60
CA GLY A 137 -10.40 0.70 6.28
C GLY A 137 -10.50 2.21 6.37
N TYR A 138 -10.92 2.88 5.30
CA TYR A 138 -11.18 4.32 5.32
C TYR A 138 -12.19 4.73 6.40
N PHE A 139 -13.32 4.03 6.50
CA PHE A 139 -14.33 4.31 7.52
C PHE A 139 -13.83 4.02 8.94
N VAL A 140 -13.02 2.97 9.11
CA VAL A 140 -12.39 2.66 10.41
C VAL A 140 -11.40 3.74 10.80
N ILE A 141 -10.54 4.23 9.89
CA ILE A 141 -9.61 5.33 10.17
C ILE A 141 -10.41 6.59 10.55
N LEU A 142 -11.43 6.93 9.77
CA LEU A 142 -12.25 8.14 9.97
C LEU A 142 -13.02 8.11 11.30
N ARG A 143 -13.59 6.96 11.68
CA ARG A 143 -14.40 6.82 12.90
C ARG A 143 -13.59 6.45 14.14
N GLY A 144 -12.58 5.60 13.98
CA GLY A 144 -11.74 5.04 15.04
C GLY A 144 -10.60 5.94 15.48
N LYS A 145 -10.46 7.12 14.86
CA LYS A 145 -9.39 8.09 15.11
C LYS A 145 -7.98 7.48 14.99
N THR A 146 -7.78 6.37 14.26
CA THR A 146 -6.50 5.62 14.21
C THR A 146 -5.30 6.55 14.00
N PHE A 147 -5.45 7.47 13.05
CA PHE A 147 -4.57 8.62 12.82
C PHE A 147 -5.34 9.69 12.05
N HIS A 148 -4.81 10.92 12.04
CA HIS A 148 -5.33 12.05 11.27
C HIS A 148 -4.30 12.54 10.25
N VAL A 149 -4.74 13.41 9.34
CA VAL A 149 -3.82 14.17 8.48
C VAL A 149 -2.91 15.03 9.36
N GLY A 150 -1.61 14.96 9.12
CA GLY A 150 -0.57 15.58 9.93
C GLY A 150 0.05 14.68 11.00
N ASP A 151 -0.54 13.51 11.27
CA ASP A 151 0.05 12.56 12.20
C ASP A 151 1.28 11.87 11.60
N ARG A 152 2.28 11.63 12.44
CA ARG A 152 3.45 10.82 12.11
C ARG A 152 3.16 9.36 12.40
N ILE A 153 3.15 8.53 11.36
CA ILE A 153 2.77 7.12 11.46
C ILE A 153 3.78 6.18 10.80
N VAL A 154 3.70 4.90 11.16
CA VAL A 154 4.23 3.79 10.36
C VAL A 154 3.06 2.90 9.96
N MET A 155 2.87 2.73 8.65
CA MET A 155 1.80 1.90 8.09
C MET A 155 2.28 1.23 6.80
N GLY A 156 2.10 -0.09 6.69
CA GLY A 156 2.47 -0.86 5.50
C GLY A 156 3.96 -0.74 5.15
N GLY A 157 4.82 -0.72 6.17
CA GLY A 157 6.28 -0.55 6.03
C GLY A 157 6.75 0.87 5.72
N VAL A 158 5.86 1.85 5.60
CA VAL A 158 6.20 3.25 5.30
C VAL A 158 6.11 4.07 6.58
N ARG A 159 7.19 4.79 6.91
CA ARG A 159 7.23 5.76 8.01
C ARG A 159 7.11 7.17 7.45
N GLY A 160 6.29 8.02 8.05
CA GLY A 160 6.13 9.39 7.56
C GLY A 160 5.00 10.16 8.20
N ASP A 161 4.80 11.40 7.75
CA ASP A 161 3.65 12.22 8.16
C ASP A 161 2.51 12.04 7.14
N VAL A 162 1.28 11.87 7.62
CA VAL A 162 0.10 11.70 6.76
C VAL A 162 -0.22 13.01 6.05
N VAL A 163 -0.20 13.00 4.73
CA VAL A 163 -0.47 14.19 3.89
C VAL A 163 -1.95 14.26 3.50
N ALA A 164 -2.54 13.12 3.16
CA ALA A 164 -3.93 13.05 2.74
C ALA A 164 -4.53 11.67 3.02
N LEU A 165 -5.81 11.65 3.38
CA LEU A 165 -6.60 10.42 3.55
C LEU A 165 -7.61 10.32 2.40
N GLY A 166 -7.36 9.42 1.45
CA GLY A 166 -8.28 9.11 0.35
C GLY A 166 -9.15 7.89 0.65
N PHE A 167 -10.20 7.69 -0.15
CA PHE A 167 -11.21 6.64 0.09
C PHE A 167 -10.64 5.21 0.03
N MET A 168 -9.63 4.96 -0.82
CA MET A 168 -8.98 3.64 -0.96
C MET A 168 -7.57 3.60 -0.38
N GLN A 169 -6.92 4.76 -0.30
CA GLN A 169 -5.49 4.87 -0.02
C GLN A 169 -5.18 6.12 0.80
N THR A 170 -4.16 6.03 1.63
CA THR A 170 -3.59 7.12 2.42
C THR A 170 -2.25 7.53 1.81
N THR A 171 -2.01 8.83 1.70
CA THR A 171 -0.74 9.38 1.20
C THR A 171 0.11 9.84 2.38
N ILE A 172 1.36 9.37 2.42
CA ILE A 172 2.32 9.58 3.50
C ILE A 172 3.58 10.25 2.92
N MET A 173 4.03 11.34 3.55
CA MET A 173 5.32 11.97 3.27
C MET A 173 6.40 11.15 3.97
N GLU A 174 7.13 10.35 3.20
CA GLU A 174 8.05 9.39 3.77
C GLU A 174 9.23 10.06 4.49
N MET A 175 9.62 9.47 5.61
CA MET A 175 10.81 9.80 6.36
C MET A 175 11.72 8.61 6.54
N GLY A 176 13.02 8.92 6.63
CA GLY A 176 14.05 7.96 6.98
C GLY A 176 13.86 7.34 8.37
N GLN A 177 14.56 6.22 8.57
CA GLN A 177 14.59 5.48 9.82
C GLN A 177 16.05 5.43 10.30
N PRO A 178 16.31 5.72 11.59
CA PRO A 178 17.60 5.41 12.16
C PRO A 178 17.86 3.91 11.99
N PRO A 179 19.04 3.49 11.51
CA PRO A 179 19.37 2.08 11.45
C PRO A 179 19.25 1.49 12.85
N SER A 180 18.39 0.49 13.02
CA SER A 180 18.39 -0.35 14.21
C SER A 180 19.69 -1.16 14.14
N VAL A 181 20.67 -0.77 14.96
CA VAL A 181 21.91 -1.49 15.30
C VAL A 181 22.35 -2.51 14.23
N GLN A 182 23.25 -2.07 13.34
CA GLN A 182 24.17 -2.89 12.53
C GLN A 182 23.64 -4.27 12.07
N ALA A 183 22.89 -4.34 10.96
CA ALA A 183 22.83 -5.56 10.13
C ALA A 183 22.14 -5.41 8.76
N ALA A 184 21.35 -4.37 8.51
CA ALA A 184 20.78 -4.17 7.18
C ALA A 184 20.75 -2.69 6.85
N ASP A 185 21.34 -2.30 5.72
CA ASP A 185 21.04 -1.03 5.09
C ASP A 185 19.53 -1.04 4.78
N PRO A 186 18.70 -0.21 5.45
CA PRO A 186 17.31 -0.10 5.04
C PRO A 186 17.27 0.44 3.60
N ALA A 187 16.21 0.14 2.85
CA ALA A 187 15.96 0.69 1.50
C ALA A 187 15.69 2.21 1.48
N MET A 188 16.19 2.94 2.49
CA MET A 188 16.07 4.37 2.69
C MET A 188 17.45 5.00 2.74
N TRP A 189 17.68 5.96 1.84
CA TRP A 189 18.95 6.66 1.68
C TRP A 189 19.18 7.75 2.75
N VAL A 190 18.13 8.10 3.51
CA VAL A 190 18.22 9.00 4.66
C VAL A 190 18.23 8.19 5.95
N ARG A 191 19.39 8.11 6.60
CA ARG A 191 19.61 7.34 7.86
C ARG A 191 19.14 8.08 9.12
N SER A 192 18.23 9.02 9.00
CA SER A 192 17.74 9.88 10.08
C SER A 192 16.24 10.12 9.92
N ARG A 193 15.56 10.54 11.00
CA ARG A 193 14.12 10.86 11.03
C ARG A 193 13.79 12.16 10.29
N GLU A 194 14.18 12.21 9.02
CA GLU A 194 14.09 13.34 8.11
C GLU A 194 13.29 12.93 6.87
N TYR A 195 12.61 13.87 6.24
CA TYR A 195 11.86 13.61 5.01
C TYR A 195 12.78 13.18 3.87
N THR A 196 12.37 12.14 3.15
CA THR A 196 13.06 11.69 1.92
C THR A 196 12.58 12.46 0.70
N GLY A 197 11.50 13.25 0.83
CA GLY A 197 10.82 13.92 -0.28
C GLY A 197 9.91 13.02 -1.11
N ARG A 198 9.81 11.72 -0.79
CA ARG A 198 8.89 10.80 -1.47
C ARG A 198 7.49 10.90 -0.87
N LEU A 199 6.48 11.06 -1.73
CA LEU A 199 5.08 10.80 -1.37
C LEU A 199 4.78 9.33 -1.68
N VAL A 200 4.39 8.58 -0.65
CA VAL A 200 4.07 7.17 -0.77
C VAL A 200 2.61 6.95 -0.47
N THR A 201 1.92 6.24 -1.37
CA THR A 201 0.50 5.94 -1.24
C THR A 201 0.30 4.50 -0.79
N VAL A 202 -0.35 4.32 0.36
CA VAL A 202 -0.56 3.03 1.00
C VAL A 202 -2.05 2.71 0.99
N SER A 203 -2.43 1.49 0.62
CA SER A 203 -3.84 1.06 0.68
C SER A 203 -4.35 1.08 2.11
N ASN A 204 -5.56 1.62 2.31
CA ASN A 204 -6.22 1.64 3.61
C ASN A 204 -6.49 0.24 4.16
N ALA A 205 -6.48 -0.79 3.32
CA ALA A 205 -6.62 -2.18 3.76
C ALA A 205 -5.50 -2.60 4.72
N ARG A 206 -4.31 -1.99 4.62
CA ARG A 206 -3.14 -2.36 5.43
C ARG A 206 -3.34 -2.18 6.93
N ILE A 207 -4.31 -1.38 7.37
CA ILE A 207 -4.61 -1.22 8.81
C ILE A 207 -5.09 -2.52 9.47
N PHE A 208 -5.59 -3.46 8.67
CA PHE A 208 -6.07 -4.76 9.16
C PHE A 208 -5.00 -5.84 9.08
N ASP A 209 -3.95 -5.63 8.30
CA ASP A 209 -2.89 -6.62 8.07
C ASP A 209 -1.74 -6.45 9.09
N GLU A 210 -1.39 -5.20 9.39
CA GLU A 210 -0.24 -4.84 10.23
C GLU A 210 -0.63 -3.76 11.27
N PRO A 211 0.03 -3.72 12.44
CA PRO A 211 -0.19 -2.64 13.40
C PRO A 211 0.20 -1.29 12.80
N VAL A 212 -0.59 -0.27 13.10
CA VAL A 212 -0.28 1.12 12.76
C VAL A 212 0.34 1.80 13.97
N TYR A 213 1.60 2.18 13.87
CA TYR A 213 2.26 2.96 14.91
C TYR A 213 2.00 4.43 14.68
N ASN A 214 1.50 5.15 15.68
CA ASN A 214 1.28 6.60 15.62
C ASN A 214 2.13 7.27 16.70
N TYR A 215 2.99 8.21 16.29
CA TYR A 215 3.97 8.86 17.16
C TYR A 215 3.51 10.23 17.68
N THR A 216 2.37 10.76 17.23
CA THR A 216 1.99 12.17 17.46
C THR A 216 0.60 12.39 17.99
N ARG A 217 -0.23 11.35 18.05
CA ARG A 217 -1.66 11.47 18.30
C ARG A 217 -2.04 12.26 19.55
N ASP A 218 -1.70 11.76 20.74
CA ASP A 218 -1.97 12.47 21.99
C ASP A 218 -0.72 12.76 22.83
N PHE A 219 0.45 12.27 22.39
CA PHE A 219 1.72 12.60 23.00
C PHE A 219 2.79 12.87 21.92
N PRO A 220 3.02 14.14 21.54
CA PRO A 220 3.94 14.52 20.46
C PRO A 220 5.40 14.56 20.96
N TYR A 221 5.78 13.55 21.75
CA TYR A 221 7.12 13.40 22.25
C TYR A 221 7.50 11.94 22.25
N ILE A 222 8.79 11.68 22.02
CA ILE A 222 9.34 10.34 21.94
C ILE A 222 10.55 10.23 22.86
N TRP A 223 10.78 9.02 23.35
CA TRP A 223 12.03 8.67 24.02
C TRP A 223 13.10 8.41 22.97
N GLU A 224 14.24 9.04 23.16
CA GLU A 224 15.44 8.84 22.36
C GLU A 224 16.62 8.48 23.24
N GLU A 225 17.59 7.82 22.62
CA GLU A 225 18.84 7.45 23.25
C GLU A 225 20.04 7.97 22.43
N LEU A 226 21.11 8.30 23.16
CA LEU A 226 22.42 8.60 22.60
C LEU A 226 23.46 7.79 23.38
N SER A 227 24.17 6.92 22.68
CA SER A 227 25.20 6.06 23.24
C SER A 227 26.59 6.60 22.93
N LEU A 228 27.43 6.68 23.97
CA LEU A 228 28.76 7.27 23.94
C LEU A 228 29.75 6.26 24.51
N PRO A 229 30.68 5.74 23.70
CA PRO A 229 31.70 4.84 24.19
C PRO A 229 32.80 5.63 24.92
N ILE A 230 33.11 5.27 26.17
CA ILE A 230 34.24 5.83 26.92
C ILE A 230 35.20 4.72 27.37
N PRO A 231 36.52 4.96 27.44
CA PRO A 231 37.47 3.99 27.96
C PRO A 231 37.16 3.62 29.42
N TYR A 232 37.45 2.38 29.82
CA TYR A 232 37.28 1.95 31.21
C TYR A 232 38.09 2.77 32.24
N ARG A 233 39.19 3.39 31.77
CA ARG A 233 40.08 4.27 32.52
C ARG A 233 39.56 5.70 32.71
N ALA A 234 38.50 6.09 32.01
CA ALA A 234 37.95 7.44 32.11
C ALA A 234 37.23 7.64 33.46
N ASP A 235 37.17 8.91 33.91
CA ASP A 235 36.39 9.30 35.08
C ASP A 235 34.89 9.21 34.76
N ARG A 236 34.27 8.11 35.20
CA ARG A 236 32.89 7.73 34.88
C ARG A 236 31.88 8.69 35.49
N GLU A 237 32.09 9.06 36.75
CA GLU A 237 31.20 9.97 37.47
C GLU A 237 31.21 11.36 36.83
N ARG A 238 32.39 11.83 36.40
CA ARG A 238 32.49 13.10 35.69
C ARG A 238 31.86 13.03 34.29
N ALA A 239 32.07 11.94 33.56
CA ALA A 239 31.44 11.71 32.27
C ALA A 239 29.91 11.73 32.37
N GLU A 240 29.34 10.97 33.31
CA GLU A 240 27.89 10.91 33.55
C GLU A 240 27.32 12.28 33.90
N ARG A 241 28.00 13.05 34.75
CA ARG A 241 27.56 14.40 35.12
C ARG A 241 27.50 15.35 33.92
N ILE A 242 28.54 15.36 33.08
CA ILE A 242 28.58 16.18 31.86
C ILE A 242 27.44 15.79 30.91
N VAL A 243 27.24 14.49 30.70
CA VAL A 243 26.17 13.98 29.84
C VAL A 243 24.78 14.35 30.38
N MET A 244 24.57 14.19 31.69
CA MET A 244 23.33 14.56 32.34
C MET A 244 23.04 16.06 32.25
N GLU A 245 24.04 16.92 32.52
CA GLU A 245 23.90 18.37 32.45
C GLU A 245 23.63 18.86 31.02
N ALA A 246 24.27 18.28 30.02
CA ALA A 246 24.00 18.58 28.62
C ALA A 246 22.58 18.13 28.22
N ALA A 247 22.13 16.95 28.67
CA ALA A 247 20.77 16.47 28.42
C ALA A 247 19.72 17.39 29.07
N LEU A 248 19.93 17.83 30.31
CA LEU A 248 19.05 18.77 30.99
C LEU A 248 18.96 20.14 30.30
N ARG A 249 20.02 20.57 29.58
CA ARG A 249 20.05 21.84 28.85
C ARG A 249 19.35 21.79 27.50
N HIS A 250 19.52 20.71 26.73
CA HIS A 250 19.08 20.63 25.33
C HIS A 250 17.85 19.77 25.08
N THR A 251 17.42 19.01 26.09
CA THR A 251 16.25 18.13 25.97
C THR A 251 15.12 18.61 26.84
N ILE A 252 13.97 17.96 26.69
CA ILE A 252 12.78 18.39 27.40
C ILE A 252 12.87 17.88 28.82
N THR A 253 13.01 18.83 29.73
CA THR A 253 12.93 18.56 31.16
C THR A 253 11.48 18.62 31.61
N THR A 254 11.20 17.99 32.75
CA THR A 254 9.88 18.02 33.41
C THR A 254 9.36 19.45 33.61
N ASN A 255 10.25 20.44 33.71
CA ASN A 255 9.90 21.85 33.88
C ASN A 255 9.46 22.55 32.58
N MET A 256 9.84 22.01 31.41
CA MET A 256 9.53 22.58 30.09
C MET A 256 8.27 21.96 29.45
N LEU A 257 7.94 20.72 29.80
CA LEU A 257 6.59 20.19 29.63
C LEU A 257 5.70 20.99 30.57
N GLY A 258 4.90 21.92 30.06
CA GLY A 258 3.95 22.67 30.89
C GLY A 258 3.19 21.71 31.81
N GLN A 259 3.03 22.10 33.08
CA GLN A 259 2.49 21.24 34.15
C GLN A 259 1.19 20.52 33.71
N GLU A 260 0.33 21.21 32.98
CA GLU A 260 -0.92 20.67 32.42
C GLU A 260 -0.70 19.53 31.41
N ALA A 261 0.30 19.62 30.53
CA ALA A 261 0.60 18.56 29.57
C ALA A 261 1.14 17.31 30.27
N LEU A 262 1.96 17.52 31.31
CA LEU A 262 2.51 16.45 32.14
C LEU A 262 1.40 15.75 32.96
N GLU A 263 0.47 16.51 33.53
CA GLU A 263 -0.67 15.98 34.28
C GLU A 263 -1.66 15.24 33.37
N GLU A 264 -1.97 15.78 32.19
CA GLU A 264 -2.81 15.11 31.18
C GLU A 264 -2.21 13.76 30.77
N MET A 265 -0.90 13.73 30.57
CA MET A 265 -0.17 12.51 30.27
C MET A 265 -0.21 11.47 31.40
N GLN A 266 0.08 11.90 32.63
CA GLN A 266 0.04 11.01 33.79
C GLN A 266 -1.35 10.42 33.97
N ARG A 267 -2.39 11.24 33.78
CA ARG A 267 -3.79 10.82 33.88
C ARG A 267 -4.20 9.87 32.75
N ARG A 268 -3.78 10.14 31.51
CA ARG A 268 -4.21 9.39 30.32
C ARG A 268 -3.39 8.11 30.09
N TYR A 269 -2.10 8.13 30.44
CA TYR A 269 -1.15 7.05 30.15
C TYR A 269 -0.52 6.40 31.39
N PHE A 270 -0.88 6.81 32.60
CA PHE A 270 -0.40 6.24 33.86
C PHE A 270 1.14 6.20 34.00
N LEU A 271 1.85 7.15 33.40
CA LEU A 271 3.30 7.24 33.44
C LEU A 271 3.81 7.80 34.77
N LYS A 272 4.95 7.28 35.26
CA LYS A 272 5.57 7.79 36.50
C LYS A 272 6.43 9.02 36.22
N PRO A 273 6.47 10.03 37.11
CA PRO A 273 7.30 11.23 36.93
C PRO A 273 8.78 10.94 36.68
N THR A 274 9.28 9.86 37.27
CA THR A 274 10.66 9.40 37.18
C THR A 274 11.07 8.93 35.77
N GLU A 275 10.11 8.66 34.87
CA GLU A 275 10.36 8.14 33.52
C GLU A 275 10.51 9.23 32.45
N ILE A 276 10.34 10.50 32.85
CA ILE A 276 10.23 11.65 31.93
C ILE A 276 11.56 12.40 31.80
N GLY A 277 12.29 12.55 32.89
CA GLY A 277 13.60 13.22 32.89
C GLY A 277 14.71 12.39 32.24
N PRO A 278 15.79 13.04 31.78
CA PRO A 278 16.93 12.34 31.22
C PRO A 278 17.59 11.42 32.26
N ARG A 279 18.09 10.28 31.80
CA ARG A 279 18.80 9.28 32.63
C ARG A 279 19.99 8.72 31.88
N VAL A 280 21.09 8.53 32.59
CA VAL A 280 22.30 7.89 32.06
C VAL A 280 22.38 6.46 32.56
N TYR A 281 22.70 5.54 31.66
CA TYR A 281 22.90 4.13 31.94
C TYR A 281 24.29 3.70 31.49
N TYR A 282 24.87 2.78 32.25
CA TYR A 282 26.13 2.13 31.87
C TYR A 282 25.84 0.76 31.25
N ARG A 283 26.49 0.48 30.11
CA ARG A 283 26.59 -0.86 29.54
C ARG A 283 28.06 -1.25 29.43
N LEU A 284 28.42 -2.36 30.06
CA LEU A 284 29.75 -2.97 29.96
C LEU A 284 29.87 -3.64 28.59
N THR A 285 31.00 -3.43 27.90
CA THR A 285 31.33 -4.09 26.63
C THR A 285 32.75 -4.61 26.67
N ASP A 286 33.14 -5.45 25.71
CA ASP A 286 34.49 -6.04 25.70
C ASP A 286 35.59 -4.99 25.50
N ASN A 287 35.26 -3.85 24.87
CA ASN A 287 36.25 -2.86 24.41
C ASN A 287 36.16 -1.50 25.13
N TRP A 288 34.98 -1.16 25.68
CA TRP A 288 34.71 0.14 26.33
C TRP A 288 33.53 0.08 27.29
N LEU A 289 33.40 1.11 28.13
CA LEU A 289 32.19 1.37 28.89
C LEU A 289 31.26 2.26 28.04
N GLU A 290 30.05 1.81 27.72
CA GLU A 290 29.10 2.61 26.97
C GLU A 290 28.19 3.39 27.92
N LEU A 291 28.18 4.71 27.80
CA LEU A 291 27.22 5.59 28.47
C LEU A 291 26.07 5.86 27.52
N THR A 292 24.88 5.44 27.89
CA THR A 292 23.66 5.71 27.14
C THR A 292 22.81 6.70 27.90
N VAL A 293 22.60 7.89 27.34
CA VAL A 293 21.65 8.86 27.86
C VAL A 293 20.31 8.67 27.16
N ARG A 294 19.28 8.37 27.95
CA ARG A 294 17.88 8.30 27.52
C ARG A 294 17.19 9.60 27.91
N PHE A 295 16.47 10.21 26.98
CA PHE A 295 15.79 11.50 27.18
C PHE A 295 14.51 11.58 26.35
N ILE A 296 13.65 12.55 26.67
CA ILE A 296 12.45 12.85 25.88
C ILE A 296 12.69 14.10 25.04
N VAL A 297 12.18 14.07 23.81
CA VAL A 297 12.19 15.19 22.87
C VAL A 297 10.88 15.23 22.11
N ARG A 298 10.51 16.38 21.55
CA ARG A 298 9.36 16.46 20.63
C ARG A 298 9.57 15.52 19.44
N ASP A 299 8.47 15.05 18.88
CA ASP A 299 8.42 14.21 17.68
C ASP A 299 9.10 14.86 16.45
N ARG A 300 9.18 16.20 16.43
CA ARG A 300 9.91 17.04 15.46
C ARG A 300 11.13 17.71 16.10
N GLY A 301 12.19 17.91 15.33
CA GLY A 301 13.41 18.58 15.81
C GLY A 301 14.42 17.67 16.52
N ILE A 302 14.25 16.34 16.42
CA ILE A 302 15.07 15.35 17.13
C ILE A 302 16.54 15.45 16.71
N ARG A 303 16.80 15.71 15.42
CA ARG A 303 18.15 15.78 14.86
C ARG A 303 18.90 16.98 15.43
N GLU A 304 18.23 18.12 15.52
CA GLU A 304 18.73 19.36 16.07
C GLU A 304 19.05 19.20 17.55
N ALA A 305 18.12 18.61 18.33
CA ALA A 305 18.33 18.32 19.74
C ALA A 305 19.53 17.38 19.95
N LYS A 306 19.63 16.28 19.18
CA LYS A 306 20.78 15.35 19.26
C LYS A 306 22.08 16.02 18.84
N ASN A 307 22.08 16.89 17.83
CA ASN A 307 23.26 17.63 17.41
C ASN A 307 23.72 18.63 18.49
N ALA A 308 22.81 19.39 19.09
CA ALA A 308 23.12 20.30 20.20
C ALA A 308 23.67 19.53 21.41
N LEU A 309 22.99 18.45 21.82
CA LEU A 309 23.42 17.56 22.88
C LEU A 309 24.81 16.98 22.63
N SER A 310 25.06 16.44 21.43
CA SER A 310 26.35 15.82 21.10
C SER A 310 27.50 16.83 21.13
N ARG A 311 27.29 18.05 20.61
CA ARG A 311 28.31 19.11 20.61
C ARG A 311 28.69 19.57 22.01
N ASP A 312 27.70 19.72 22.88
CA ASP A 312 27.90 20.15 24.26
C ASP A 312 28.59 19.06 25.09
N ILE A 313 28.22 17.80 24.90
CA ILE A 313 28.90 16.66 25.52
C ILE A 313 30.36 16.58 25.07
N LEU A 314 30.63 16.69 23.77
CA LEU A 314 31.99 16.67 23.24
C LEU A 314 32.84 17.79 23.85
N GLN A 315 32.31 19.01 23.90
CA GLN A 315 32.99 20.14 24.52
C GLN A 315 33.29 19.89 26.01
N GLY A 316 32.33 19.35 26.76
CA GLY A 316 32.53 19.01 28.17
C GLY A 316 33.56 17.90 28.38
N PHE A 317 33.56 16.89 27.50
CA PHE A 317 34.53 15.79 27.52
C PHE A 317 35.95 16.29 27.23
N GLU A 318 36.13 17.14 26.22
CA GLU A 318 37.42 17.78 25.90
C GLU A 318 37.97 18.58 27.09
N GLN A 319 37.13 19.39 27.75
CA GLN A 319 37.52 20.18 28.93
C GLN A 319 37.86 19.32 30.15
N ALA A 320 37.24 18.14 30.26
CA ALA A 320 37.47 17.20 31.36
C ALA A 320 38.61 16.20 31.08
N GLY A 321 39.22 16.23 29.88
CA GLY A 321 40.22 15.25 29.46
C GLY A 321 39.65 13.84 29.27
N ILE A 322 38.36 13.73 28.95
CA ILE A 322 37.67 12.46 28.70
C ILE A 322 37.67 12.20 27.20
N GLU A 323 38.31 11.11 26.80
CA GLU A 323 38.34 10.69 25.39
C GLU A 323 37.17 9.75 25.08
N LEU A 324 36.64 9.82 23.86
CA LEU A 324 35.74 8.78 23.36
C LEU A 324 36.55 7.53 23.01
N ALA A 325 36.05 6.36 23.39
CA ALA A 325 36.71 5.12 23.03
C ALA A 325 36.56 4.84 21.53
N SER A 326 37.67 4.45 20.92
CA SER A 326 37.70 3.79 19.62
C SER A 326 37.93 2.30 19.83
N ALA A 327 37.75 1.47 18.79
CA ALA A 327 38.03 0.05 18.89
C ALA A 327 39.50 -0.17 19.32
N THR A 328 39.69 -0.71 20.52
CA THR A 328 41.02 -1.06 21.03
C THR A 328 41.40 -2.41 20.44
N PHE A 329 42.51 -2.46 19.69
CA PHE A 329 43.09 -3.72 19.21
C PHE A 329 44.32 -4.03 20.06
N GLU A 330 44.30 -5.16 20.76
CA GLU A 330 45.49 -5.69 21.41
C GLU A 330 46.26 -6.59 20.43
N ILE A 331 47.44 -6.16 20.00
CA ILE A 331 48.32 -6.97 19.15
C ILE A 331 49.12 -7.90 20.07
N VAL A 332 48.67 -9.15 20.20
CA VAL A 332 49.22 -10.15 21.13
C VAL A 332 50.57 -10.76 20.69
N GLY A 333 51.21 -10.19 19.65
CA GLY A 333 52.51 -10.67 19.18
C GLY A 333 53.04 -9.88 18.00
N VAL A 334 54.34 -9.58 18.04
CA VAL A 334 55.09 -9.06 16.88
C VAL A 334 55.61 -10.27 16.11
N PRO A 335 55.33 -10.42 14.79
CA PRO A 335 55.85 -11.55 14.04
C PRO A 335 57.39 -11.60 14.09
N PRO A 336 58.02 -12.78 14.16
CA PRO A 336 59.47 -12.89 14.27
C PRO A 336 60.12 -12.24 13.04
N LEU A 337 60.95 -11.21 13.29
CA LEU A 337 61.75 -10.54 12.27
C LEU A 337 62.76 -11.55 11.70
N ARG A 338 62.51 -12.05 10.48
CA ARG A 338 63.50 -12.79 9.71
C ARG A 338 64.53 -11.80 9.17
N ILE A 339 65.70 -11.76 9.80
CA ILE A 339 66.86 -11.06 9.26
C ILE A 339 67.51 -12.00 8.24
N GLU A 340 67.22 -11.82 6.95
CA GLU A 340 68.02 -12.44 5.90
C GLU A 340 69.40 -11.77 5.88
N LYS A 341 70.40 -12.53 6.34
CA LYS A 341 71.79 -12.10 6.28
C LYS A 341 72.24 -12.28 4.84
N GLU A 342 72.31 -11.18 4.10
CA GLU A 342 72.80 -11.15 2.71
C GLU A 342 74.19 -11.80 2.68
N SER A 343 74.27 -13.01 2.09
CA SER A 343 75.51 -13.75 2.00
C SER A 343 76.45 -13.01 1.04
N ARG A 344 77.59 -12.55 1.55
CA ARG A 344 78.69 -12.02 0.74
C ARG A 344 78.94 -12.92 -0.47
N ILE A 345 78.82 -12.33 -1.65
CA ILE A 345 79.25 -12.92 -2.92
C ILE A 345 80.73 -13.31 -2.76
N GLN A 346 80.99 -14.61 -2.85
CA GLN A 346 82.34 -15.16 -2.89
C GLN A 346 82.87 -14.95 -4.33
N PRO A 347 84.03 -14.30 -4.54
CA PRO A 347 84.52 -14.05 -5.89
C PRO A 347 84.90 -15.38 -6.54
N ALA A 348 84.35 -15.61 -7.74
CA ALA A 348 84.64 -16.79 -8.56
C ALA A 348 86.15 -16.88 -8.83
N GLY A 349 86.70 -18.08 -8.59
CA GLY A 349 88.11 -18.38 -8.72
C GLY A 349 88.67 -18.11 -10.11
N ALA A 350 89.90 -17.59 -10.12
CA ALA A 350 90.78 -17.63 -11.27
C ALA A 350 90.99 -19.10 -11.68
N SER A 351 90.69 -19.41 -12.94
CA SER A 351 91.17 -20.63 -13.60
C SER A 351 92.24 -20.21 -14.60
N ASP A 352 93.47 -20.61 -14.28
CA ASP A 352 94.62 -20.67 -15.17
C ASP A 352 94.31 -21.65 -16.31
N HIS A 353 94.50 -21.23 -17.55
CA HIS A 353 94.90 -22.11 -18.64
C HIS A 353 95.82 -21.36 -19.61
N THR A 354 97.03 -21.94 -19.71
CA THR A 354 98.06 -21.84 -20.76
C THR A 354 97.58 -21.56 -22.17
#